data_AF-A0AAQ0HEH1-F1
#
_entry.id   AF-A0AAQ0HEH1-F1
#
_cell.length_a   1.000
_cell.length_b   1.000
_cell.length_c   1.000
_cell.angle_alpha   90.00
_cell.angle_beta   90.00
_cell.angle_gamma   90.00
#
_symmetry.space_group_name_H-M   'P 1'
#
loop_
_entity.id
_entity.type
_entity.pdbx_description
1 polymer ?
#
loop_
_entity_poly.entity_id
_entity_poly.type
_entity_poly.pdbx_seq_one_letter_code
_entity_poly.pdbx_strand_id
1 'polypeptide(L)' 'MQARLVSKSPAVLTIRTSVETRAITSEWRAVIDARIFDLKEDPRPSEDGACLEILAEA' A
#
# COMPACT_ATOMS: atom_id res chain seq x y z
N MET A 1 -26.76 16.98 4.39
CA MET A 1 -25.71 15.94 4.29
C MET A 1 -24.41 16.53 4.80
N GLN A 2 -23.98 16.18 6.00
CA GLN A 2 -22.71 16.65 6.56
C GLN A 2 -21.61 15.69 6.10
N ALA A 3 -20.77 16.13 5.16
CA ALA A 3 -19.57 15.38 4.76
C ALA A 3 -18.61 15.37 5.96
N ARG A 4 -18.38 14.19 6.54
CA ARG A 4 -17.30 14.02 7.51
C ARG A 4 -16.00 14.07 6.71
N LEU A 5 -15.14 15.04 6.99
CA LEU A 5 -13.76 15.05 6.52
C LEU A 5 -13.06 13.83 7.12
N VAL A 6 -13.04 12.72 6.38
CA VAL A 6 -12.17 11.60 6.71
C VAL A 6 -10.77 12.02 6.26
N SER A 7 -9.94 12.39 7.22
CA SER A 7 -8.52 12.63 6.97
C SER A 7 -7.89 11.27 6.66
N LYS A 8 -7.77 10.94 5.37
CA LYS A 8 -7.03 9.77 4.93
C LYS A 8 -5.57 9.99 5.30
N SER A 9 -5.05 9.16 6.19
CA SER A 9 -3.66 9.26 6.65
C SER A 9 -2.78 8.45 5.70
N PRO A 10 -1.84 9.10 4.98
CA PRO A 10 -0.93 8.37 4.11
C PRO A 10 0.00 7.47 4.93
N ALA A 11 0.30 6.29 4.38
CA ALA A 11 1.20 5.31 4.94
C ALA A 11 2.08 4.73 3.82
N VAL A 12 3.30 4.28 4.17
CA VAL A 12 4.13 3.49 3.27
C VAL A 12 4.07 2.04 3.76
N LEU A 13 3.62 1.13 2.89
CA LEU A 13 3.65 -0.30 3.14
C LEU A 13 4.97 -0.87 2.60
N THR A 14 5.69 -1.61 3.45
CA THR A 14 6.93 -2.30 3.08
C THR A 14 6.69 -3.80 3.05
N ILE A 15 6.90 -4.44 1.90
CA ILE A 15 6.59 -5.85 1.66
C ILE A 15 7.88 -6.55 1.19
N ARG A 16 8.21 -7.72 1.75
CA ARG A 16 9.38 -8.48 1.28
C ARG A 16 9.24 -8.86 -0.20
N THR A 17 10.34 -8.77 -0.95
CA THR A 17 10.36 -9.20 -2.34
C THR A 17 10.26 -10.73 -2.43
N SER A 18 9.38 -11.18 -3.32
CA SER A 18 9.16 -12.58 -3.70
C SER A 18 8.66 -12.61 -5.15
N VAL A 19 8.50 -13.80 -5.73
CA VAL A 19 7.93 -13.91 -7.08
C VAL A 19 6.48 -13.44 -7.07
N GLU A 20 5.74 -13.76 -6.01
CA GLU A 20 4.33 -13.46 -5.82
C GLU A 20 4.09 -11.96 -5.61
N THR A 21 4.92 -11.31 -4.78
CA THR A 21 4.73 -9.89 -4.45
C THR A 21 5.00 -8.94 -5.62
N ARG A 22 5.67 -9.42 -6.70
CA ARG A 22 5.85 -8.66 -7.95
C ARG A 22 4.57 -8.48 -8.77
N ALA A 23 3.52 -9.25 -8.49
CA ALA A 23 2.23 -9.10 -9.17
C ALA A 23 1.34 -8.02 -8.54
N ILE A 24 1.75 -7.44 -7.40
CA ILE A 24 1.00 -6.38 -6.73
C ILE A 24 1.00 -5.13 -7.60
N THR A 25 -0.17 -4.54 -7.77
CA THR A 25 -0.37 -3.27 -8.50
C THR A 25 -1.19 -2.30 -7.67
N SER A 26 -1.21 -1.03 -8.07
CA SER A 26 -2.03 0.02 -7.44
C SER A 26 -3.54 -0.25 -7.44
N GLU A 27 -4.03 -1.17 -8.29
CA GLU A 27 -5.44 -1.55 -8.37
C GLU A 27 -5.89 -2.45 -7.19
N TRP A 28 -4.94 -2.92 -6.38
CA TRP A 28 -5.22 -3.80 -5.25
C TRP A 28 -5.48 -3.02 -3.96
N ARG A 29 -6.03 -3.72 -2.96
CA ARG A 29 -6.16 -3.22 -1.59
C ARG A 29 -5.40 -4.14 -0.64
N ALA A 30 -4.66 -3.55 0.29
CA ALA A 30 -4.02 -4.30 1.37
C ALA A 30 -4.98 -4.41 2.55
N VAL A 31 -5.01 -5.59 3.19
CA VAL A 31 -5.75 -5.83 4.42
C VAL A 31 -4.77 -6.24 5.51
N ILE A 32 -4.61 -5.40 6.52
CA ILE A 32 -3.67 -5.59 7.64
C ILE A 32 -4.46 -5.38 8.93
N ASP A 33 -4.54 -6.38 9.80
CA ASP A 33 -5.28 -6.32 11.07
C ASP A 33 -6.70 -5.75 10.94
N ALA A 34 -7.45 -6.24 9.94
CA ALA A 34 -8.80 -5.78 9.57
C ALA A 34 -8.91 -4.32 9.09
N ARG A 35 -7.79 -3.62 8.91
CA ARG A 35 -7.73 -2.31 8.27
C ARG A 35 -7.44 -2.45 6.79
N ILE A 36 -8.23 -1.75 5.97
CA ILE A 36 -8.07 -1.73 4.52
C ILE A 36 -7.25 -0.50 4.14
N PHE A 37 -6.30 -0.70 3.24
CA PHE A 37 -5.53 0.38 2.64
C PHE A 37 -5.70 0.32 1.12
N ASP A 38 -6.12 1.44 0.53
CA ASP A 38 -6.08 1.64 -0.92
C ASP A 38 -4.62 1.94 -1.31
N LEU A 39 -4.06 1.13 -2.22
CA LEU A 39 -2.73 1.39 -2.78
C LEU A 39 -2.83 2.56 -3.76
N LYS A 40 -1.85 3.47 -3.73
CA LYS A 40 -1.87 4.72 -4.50
C LYS A 40 -0.94 4.74 -5.69
N GLU A 41 0.02 3.82 -5.70
CA GLU A 41 1.03 3.68 -6.74
C GLU A 41 1.45 2.22 -6.85
N ASP A 42 2.12 1.88 -7.96
CA ASP A 42 2.72 0.57 -8.12
C ASP A 42 3.93 0.42 -7.17
N PRO A 43 4.20 -0.80 -6.66
CA PRO A 43 5.32 -1.04 -5.79
C PRO A 43 6.66 -0.71 -6.42
N ARG A 44 7.50 0.01 -5.68
CA ARG A 44 8.87 0.33 -6.07
C ARG A 44 9.85 -0.49 -5.23
N PRO A 45 10.94 -1.01 -5.81
CA PRO A 45 11.95 -1.70 -5.01
C PRO A 45 12.62 -0.73 -4.03
N SER A 46 12.91 -1.20 -2.81
CA SER A 46 13.79 -0.51 -1.86
C SER A 46 15.21 -0.40 -2.42
N GLU A 47 16.05 0.42 -1.78
CA GLU A 47 17.44 0.65 -2.22
C GLU A 47 18.26 -0.65 -2.35
N ASP A 48 18.05 -1.60 -1.44
CA ASP A 48 18.68 -2.92 -1.43
C ASP A 48 17.93 -3.98 -2.26
N GLY A 49 16.76 -3.65 -2.81
CA GLY A 49 15.89 -4.56 -3.54
C GLY A 49 15.29 -5.71 -2.71
N ALA A 50 15.47 -5.71 -1.39
CA ALA A 50 14.94 -6.74 -0.50
C ALA A 50 13.44 -6.56 -0.21
N CYS A 51 12.92 -5.35 -0.41
CA CYS A 51 11.53 -5.00 -0.22
C CYS A 51 10.93 -4.26 -1.41
N LEU A 52 9.61 -4.23 -1.45
CA LEU A 52 8.80 -3.33 -2.23
C LEU A 52 8.16 -2.32 -1.29
N GLU A 53 8.18 -1.06 -1.67
CA GLU A 53 7.57 0.06 -0.96
C GLU A 53 6.40 0.60 -1.78
N ILE A 54 5.26 0.82 -1.12
CA ILE A 54 4.03 1.29 -1.76
C ILE A 54 3.39 2.36 -0.91
N LEU A 55 3.06 3.52 -1.50
CA LEU A 55 2.20 4.51 -0.87
C LEU A 55 0.76 3.99 -0.78
N ALA A 56 0.15 4.11 0.39
CA ALA A 56 -1.22 3.67 0.65
C ALA A 56 -1.97 4.64 1.57
N GLU A 57 -3.30 4.57 1.56
CA GLU A 57 -4.17 5.32 2.46
C GLU A 57 -5.28 4.43 3.01
N ALA A 58 -5.61 4.60 4.28
CA ALA A 58 -6.75 3.93 4.93
C ALA A 58 -8.02 4.79 4.99
#